data_AF-A0A7C2JLN7-F1
#
_entry.id   AF-A0A7C2JLN7-F1
#
_cell.length_a   1.000
_cell.length_b   1.000
_cell.length_c   1.000
_cell.angle_alpha   90.00
_cell.angle_beta   90.00
_cell.angle_gamma   90.00
#
_symmetry.space_group_name_H-M   'P 1'
#
loop_
_entity.id
_entity.type
_entity.pdbx_description
1 polymer ?
#
loop_
_entity_poly.entity_id
_entity_poly.type
_entity_poly.pdbx_seq_one_letter_code
_entity_poly.pdbx_strand_id
1 'polypeptide(L)'
;MKINIISTQTGFVFIIALFLILLVSVNAQQSDCSKVLDQAQNLYYEGKFDESMNLVQSCLTSEELTKEESRRAYKIMSQVELARGDQEKAKKNIRLLLEVDPDYTPTIEQETPTYVQLVESVRSELVVKDNNVVVKKESGGISKWWYYSAGAVVAGTAYILLNNDDGKKKDKPLDTPPPWGDK
;
A
#
# COMPACT_ATOMS: atom_id res chain seq x y z
N MET A 1 -30.34 15.97 -73.72
CA MET A 1 -29.37 16.56 -72.76
C MET A 1 -29.47 15.72 -71.48
N LYS A 2 -28.44 14.91 -71.15
CA LYS A 2 -28.43 14.05 -69.95
C LYS A 2 -27.67 14.78 -68.85
N ILE A 3 -28.30 14.96 -67.69
CA ILE A 3 -27.69 15.59 -66.50
C ILE A 3 -27.23 14.45 -65.58
N ASN A 4 -25.93 14.38 -65.31
CA ASN A 4 -25.34 13.39 -64.41
C ASN A 4 -25.45 13.88 -62.96
N ILE A 5 -26.10 13.10 -62.10
CA ILE A 5 -26.16 13.31 -60.65
C ILE A 5 -24.92 12.64 -60.04
N ILE A 6 -23.91 13.43 -59.69
CA ILE A 6 -22.67 12.94 -59.05
C ILE A 6 -22.88 12.90 -57.54
N SER A 7 -23.10 11.68 -57.05
CA SER A 7 -22.69 11.09 -55.76
C SER A 7 -22.49 12.04 -54.55
N THR A 8 -23.52 12.16 -53.73
CA THR A 8 -23.53 12.78 -52.39
C THR A 8 -23.01 11.84 -51.28
N GLN A 9 -22.41 10.69 -51.62
CA GLN A 9 -22.15 9.61 -50.65
C GLN A 9 -20.86 9.80 -49.82
N THR A 10 -19.93 10.65 -50.25
CA THR A 10 -18.63 10.86 -49.58
C THR A 10 -18.68 11.84 -48.41
N GLY A 11 -19.66 12.75 -48.38
CA GLY A 11 -19.81 13.75 -47.31
C GLY A 11 -20.33 13.16 -45.99
N PHE A 12 -21.17 12.13 -46.06
CA PHE A 12 -21.82 11.55 -44.87
C PHE A 12 -20.85 10.78 -43.98
N VAL A 13 -19.85 10.12 -44.57
CA VAL A 13 -18.82 9.36 -43.84
C VAL A 13 -17.91 10.29 -43.03
N PHE A 14 -17.58 11.46 -43.56
CA PHE A 14 -16.77 12.46 -42.85
C PHE A 14 -17.49 13.05 -41.64
N ILE A 15 -18.81 13.27 -41.73
CA ILE A 15 -19.61 13.80 -40.61
C ILE A 15 -19.73 12.77 -39.49
N ILE A 16 -19.91 11.48 -39.83
CA ILE A 16 -19.97 10.39 -38.83
C ILE A 16 -18.61 10.23 -38.13
N ALA A 17 -17.50 10.29 -38.88
CA ALA A 17 -16.16 10.21 -38.31
C ALA A 17 -15.85 11.39 -37.36
N LEU A 18 -16.30 12.61 -37.68
CA LEU A 18 -16.15 13.78 -36.81
C LEU A 18 -16.99 13.67 -35.53
N PHE A 19 -18.20 13.09 -35.61
CA PHE A 19 -19.08 12.90 -34.46
C PHE A 19 -18.58 11.83 -33.50
N LEU A 20 -17.88 10.80 -33.99
CA LEU A 20 -17.25 9.75 -33.16
C LEU A 20 -16.08 10.27 -32.31
N ILE A 21 -15.38 11.33 -32.75
CA ILE A 21 -14.25 11.91 -31.99
C ILE A 21 -14.75 12.76 -30.81
N LEU A 22 -15.97 13.31 -30.88
CA LEU A 22 -16.56 14.15 -29.82
C LEU A 22 -17.10 13.35 -28.63
N LEU A 23 -17.13 12.01 -28.69
CA LEU A 23 -17.56 11.16 -27.58
C LEU A 23 -16.44 10.80 -26.59
N VAL A 24 -15.20 11.20 -26.88
CA VAL A 24 -14.09 11.04 -25.94
C VAL A 24 -14.11 12.21 -24.95
N SER A 25 -15.04 12.13 -23.99
CA SER A 25 -15.01 12.99 -22.81
C SER A 25 -13.79 12.62 -21.96
N VAL A 26 -12.66 13.27 -22.25
CA VAL A 26 -11.50 13.29 -21.36
C VAL A 26 -11.91 14.08 -20.12
N ASN A 27 -12.37 13.38 -19.08
CA ASN A 27 -12.51 13.95 -17.75
C ASN A 27 -11.13 14.05 -17.10
N ALA A 28 -10.31 14.98 -17.59
CA ALA A 28 -9.16 15.49 -16.86
C ALA A 28 -9.61 16.67 -15.97
N GLN A 29 -10.64 16.44 -15.14
CA GLN A 29 -10.89 17.35 -14.03
C GLN A 29 -10.01 16.86 -12.89
N GLN A 30 -8.81 17.40 -12.81
CA GLN A 30 -7.98 17.31 -11.62
C GLN A 30 -8.74 18.08 -10.53
N SER A 31 -9.65 17.38 -9.85
CA SER A 31 -10.36 17.92 -8.71
C SER A 31 -9.31 18.28 -7.68
N ASP A 32 -9.29 19.54 -7.26
CA ASP A 32 -8.45 20.02 -6.17
C ASP A 32 -8.82 19.23 -4.92
N CYS A 33 -8.08 18.14 -4.66
CA CYS A 33 -8.45 17.14 -3.67
C CYS A 33 -8.48 17.78 -2.27
N SER A 34 -7.63 18.78 -2.01
CA SER A 34 -7.73 19.61 -0.82
C SER A 34 -9.14 20.17 -0.58
N LYS A 35 -9.79 20.76 -1.60
CA LYS A 35 -11.17 21.27 -1.49
C LYS A 35 -12.19 20.16 -1.28
N VAL A 36 -12.01 19.03 -1.96
CA VAL A 36 -12.90 17.86 -1.81
C VAL A 36 -12.81 17.32 -0.38
N LEU A 37 -11.62 17.27 0.21
CA LEU A 37 -11.40 16.84 1.59
C LEU A 37 -11.96 17.84 2.61
N ASP A 38 -11.90 19.15 2.34
CA ASP A 38 -12.60 20.16 3.17
C ASP A 38 -14.11 19.88 3.21
N GLN A 39 -14.70 19.62 2.04
CA GLN A 39 -16.13 19.28 1.95
C GLN A 39 -16.44 17.95 2.63
N ALA A 40 -15.61 16.93 2.46
CA ALA A 40 -15.78 15.64 3.11
C ALA A 40 -15.74 15.75 4.65
N GLN A 41 -14.85 16.60 5.17
CA GLN A 41 -14.75 16.86 6.60
C GLN A 41 -16.01 17.56 7.13
N ASN A 42 -16.56 18.52 6.39
CA ASN A 42 -17.83 19.17 6.77
C ASN A 42 -18.99 18.17 6.79
N LEU A 43 -19.08 17.29 5.79
CA LEU A 43 -20.10 16.23 5.75
C LEU A 43 -19.97 15.26 6.94
N TYR A 44 -18.75 14.96 7.38
CA TYR A 44 -18.53 14.20 8.61
C TYR A 44 -19.12 14.92 9.84
N TYR A 45 -18.86 16.23 9.99
CA TYR A 45 -19.43 17.02 11.09
C TYR A 45 -20.96 17.16 11.01
N GLU A 46 -21.53 17.10 9.81
CA GLU A 46 -22.98 17.05 9.59
C GLU A 46 -23.59 15.66 9.82
N GLY A 47 -22.79 14.63 10.08
CA GLY A 47 -23.24 13.24 10.23
C GLY A 47 -23.58 12.54 8.91
N LYS A 48 -23.28 13.16 7.76
CA LYS A 48 -23.49 12.61 6.41
C LYS A 48 -22.32 11.71 6.00
N PHE A 49 -22.20 10.61 6.71
CA PHE A 49 -21.03 9.74 6.65
C PHE A 49 -20.80 9.08 5.29
N ASP A 50 -21.85 8.61 4.60
CA ASP A 50 -21.70 7.96 3.29
C ASP A 50 -21.19 8.94 2.23
N GLU A 51 -21.73 10.16 2.24
CA GLU A 51 -21.33 11.23 1.33
C GLU A 51 -19.89 11.68 1.61
N SER A 52 -19.51 11.80 2.89
CA SER A 52 -18.14 12.05 3.31
C SER A 52 -17.18 11.00 2.77
N MET A 53 -17.48 9.70 2.97
CA MET A 53 -16.64 8.61 2.48
C MET A 53 -16.53 8.59 0.96
N ASN A 54 -17.62 8.85 0.24
CA ASN A 54 -17.62 8.90 -1.22
C ASN A 54 -16.69 10.01 -1.74
N LEU A 55 -16.70 11.19 -1.13
CA LEU A 55 -15.79 12.27 -1.49
C LEU A 55 -14.34 11.91 -1.19
N VAL A 56 -14.05 11.36 -0.02
CA VAL A 56 -12.67 10.92 0.31
C VAL A 56 -12.19 9.85 -0.68
N GLN A 57 -13.06 8.90 -1.05
CA GLN A 57 -12.70 7.84 -1.98
C GLN A 57 -12.40 8.37 -3.38
N SER A 58 -13.16 9.38 -3.85
CA SER A 58 -12.89 10.04 -5.14
C SER A 58 -11.51 10.71 -5.16
N CYS A 59 -11.11 11.27 -4.02
CA CYS A 59 -9.77 11.80 -3.79
C CYS A 59 -8.74 10.69 -3.88
N LEU A 60 -8.83 9.63 -3.07
CA LEU A 60 -7.84 8.55 -3.00
C LEU A 60 -7.62 7.79 -4.33
N THR A 61 -8.53 7.92 -5.31
CA THR A 61 -8.38 7.36 -6.66
C THR A 61 -7.69 8.29 -7.67
N SER A 62 -7.36 9.52 -7.28
CA SER A 62 -6.63 10.47 -8.13
C SER A 62 -5.19 9.99 -8.39
N GLU A 63 -4.67 10.22 -9.60
CA GLU A 63 -3.32 9.82 -10.00
C GLU A 63 -2.23 10.58 -9.24
N GLU A 64 -2.54 11.79 -8.76
CA GLU A 64 -1.62 12.65 -8.03
C GLU A 64 -2.22 13.01 -6.66
N LEU A 65 -1.83 12.27 -5.60
CA LEU A 65 -2.05 12.69 -4.22
C LEU A 65 -0.76 13.17 -3.58
N THR A 66 -0.85 14.30 -2.88
CA THR A 66 0.19 14.68 -1.95
C THR A 66 0.15 13.82 -0.68
N LYS A 67 1.28 13.75 0.04
CA LYS A 67 1.35 13.14 1.38
C LYS A 67 0.31 13.76 2.34
N GLU A 68 0.16 15.08 2.27
CA GLU A 68 -0.80 15.85 3.08
C GLU A 68 -2.24 15.42 2.81
N GLU A 69 -2.66 15.36 1.55
CA GLU A 69 -4.00 14.93 1.17
C GLU A 69 -4.26 13.49 1.56
N SER A 70 -3.28 12.60 1.39
CA SER A 70 -3.39 11.19 1.77
C SER A 70 -3.59 11.06 3.29
N ARG A 71 -2.81 11.81 4.07
CA ARG A 71 -2.96 11.87 5.53
C ARG A 71 -4.34 12.37 5.92
N ARG A 72 -4.80 13.48 5.34
CA ARG A 72 -6.13 14.06 5.62
C ARG A 72 -7.26 13.10 5.24
N ALA A 73 -7.16 12.43 4.10
CA ALA A 73 -8.11 11.44 3.63
C ALA A 73 -8.27 10.27 4.61
N TYR A 74 -7.16 9.61 4.98
CA TYR A 74 -7.22 8.49 5.91
C TYR A 74 -7.66 8.91 7.32
N LYS A 75 -7.30 10.12 7.75
CA LYS A 75 -7.84 10.72 8.98
C LYS A 75 -9.37 10.81 8.92
N ILE A 76 -9.94 11.43 7.89
CA ILE A 76 -11.41 11.56 7.75
C ILE A 76 -12.09 10.18 7.71
N MET A 77 -11.57 9.23 6.92
CA MET A 77 -12.15 7.87 6.88
C MET A 77 -12.12 7.19 8.24
N SER A 78 -11.02 7.32 8.99
CA SER A 78 -10.94 6.75 10.34
C SER A 78 -11.92 7.39 11.32
N GLN A 79 -12.14 8.71 11.23
CA GLN A 79 -13.13 9.42 12.05
C GLN A 79 -14.56 8.99 11.71
N VAL A 80 -14.89 8.86 10.41
CA VAL A 80 -16.21 8.41 9.96
C VAL A 80 -16.50 7.00 10.43
N GLU A 81 -15.57 6.06 10.24
CA GLU A 81 -15.75 4.65 10.65
C GLU A 81 -15.86 4.54 12.18
N LEU A 82 -15.08 5.33 12.92
CA LEU A 82 -15.20 5.39 14.38
C LEU A 82 -16.56 5.91 14.83
N ALA A 83 -17.07 6.97 14.19
CA ALA A 83 -18.39 7.52 14.48
C ALA A 83 -19.54 6.54 14.16
N ARG A 84 -19.33 5.63 13.19
CA ARG A 84 -20.24 4.53 12.86
C ARG A 84 -20.15 3.35 13.83
N GLY A 85 -19.18 3.33 14.73
CA GLY A 85 -18.92 2.22 15.64
C GLY A 85 -18.13 1.07 15.01
N ASP A 86 -17.60 1.24 13.80
CA ASP A 86 -16.75 0.24 13.14
C ASP A 86 -15.26 0.48 13.49
N GLN A 87 -14.92 0.09 14.71
CA GLN A 87 -13.58 0.31 15.26
C GLN A 87 -12.49 -0.40 14.45
N GLU A 88 -12.78 -1.57 13.86
CA GLU A 88 -11.80 -2.31 13.06
C GLU A 88 -11.50 -1.62 11.73
N LYS A 89 -12.51 -1.08 11.04
CA LYS A 89 -12.27 -0.24 9.86
C LYS A 89 -11.58 1.06 10.21
N ALA A 90 -11.92 1.68 11.34
CA ALA A 90 -11.23 2.87 11.83
C ALA A 90 -9.73 2.58 12.05
N LYS A 91 -9.40 1.48 12.75
CA LYS A 91 -8.00 1.03 12.92
C LYS A 91 -7.30 0.76 11.60
N LYS A 92 -7.98 0.17 10.62
CA LYS A 92 -7.42 -0.06 9.27
C LYS A 92 -7.02 1.27 8.62
N ASN A 93 -7.88 2.28 8.65
CA ASN A 93 -7.56 3.60 8.10
C ASN A 93 -6.46 4.31 8.90
N ILE A 94 -6.39 4.13 10.22
CA ILE A 94 -5.29 4.66 11.04
C ILE A 94 -3.96 3.98 10.68
N ARG A 95 -3.95 2.68 10.36
CA ARG A 95 -2.72 2.03 9.88
C ARG A 95 -2.23 2.68 8.58
N LEU A 96 -3.12 2.89 7.62
CA LEU A 96 -2.79 3.58 6.37
C LEU A 96 -2.33 5.03 6.63
N LEU A 97 -2.95 5.71 7.58
CA LEU A 97 -2.55 7.05 8.02
C LEU A 97 -1.11 7.07 8.56
N LEU A 98 -0.75 6.11 9.42
CA LEU A 98 0.58 6.00 10.01
C LEU A 98 1.62 5.46 9.02
N GLU A 99 1.21 4.73 7.98
CA GLU A 99 2.07 4.37 6.85
C GLU A 99 2.44 5.61 6.02
N VAL A 100 1.46 6.50 5.79
CA VAL A 100 1.69 7.77 5.09
C VAL A 100 2.49 8.74 5.95
N ASP A 101 2.12 8.92 7.21
CA ASP A 101 2.75 9.88 8.13
C ASP A 101 3.04 9.24 9.51
N PRO A 102 4.21 8.58 9.67
CA PRO A 102 4.56 7.87 10.90
C PRO A 102 4.56 8.73 12.17
N ASP A 103 4.87 10.02 12.01
CA ASP A 103 4.97 10.99 13.11
C ASP A 103 3.61 11.57 13.53
N TYR A 104 2.52 11.26 12.81
CA TYR A 104 1.18 11.78 13.09
C TYR A 104 0.76 11.49 14.54
N THR A 105 0.63 12.54 15.35
CA THR A 105 0.34 12.42 16.78
C THR A 105 -0.74 13.45 17.14
N PRO A 106 -2.03 13.07 17.10
CA PRO A 106 -3.13 13.97 17.44
C PRO A 106 -3.17 14.24 18.94
N THR A 107 -3.59 15.44 19.34
CA THR A 107 -3.79 15.78 20.75
C THR A 107 -5.28 15.90 21.09
N ILE A 108 -5.62 15.86 22.38
CA ILE A 108 -7.02 15.96 22.86
C ILE A 108 -7.63 17.36 22.63
N GLU A 109 -6.81 18.37 22.39
CA GLU A 109 -7.26 19.72 22.01
C GLU A 109 -7.71 19.77 20.54
N GLN A 110 -7.19 18.85 19.71
CA GLN A 110 -7.48 18.77 18.28
C GLN A 110 -8.57 17.75 17.98
N GLU A 111 -8.64 16.67 18.75
CA GLU A 111 -9.45 15.48 18.47
C GLU A 111 -10.14 14.93 19.72
N THR A 112 -11.14 14.08 19.52
CA THR A 112 -11.80 13.41 20.64
C THR A 112 -10.82 12.48 21.40
N PRO A 113 -10.96 12.34 22.73
CA PRO A 113 -10.11 11.42 23.51
C PRO A 113 -10.14 9.98 22.98
N THR A 114 -11.30 9.52 22.50
CA THR A 114 -11.46 8.19 21.90
C THR A 114 -10.62 8.02 20.64
N TYR A 115 -10.58 9.05 19.78
CA TYR A 115 -9.78 9.00 18.55
C TYR A 115 -8.27 8.98 18.87
N VAL A 116 -7.82 9.81 19.81
CA VAL A 116 -6.42 9.85 20.25
C VAL A 116 -5.98 8.48 20.79
N GLN A 117 -6.77 7.88 21.69
CA GLN A 117 -6.49 6.55 22.23
C GLN A 117 -6.46 5.47 21.14
N LEU A 118 -7.32 5.59 20.13
CA LEU A 118 -7.34 4.64 19.02
C LEU A 118 -6.05 4.73 18.20
N VAL A 119 -5.56 5.93 17.91
CA VAL A 119 -4.28 6.13 17.20
C VAL A 119 -3.11 5.56 17.99
N GLU A 120 -3.05 5.82 19.29
CA GLU A 120 -2.03 5.27 20.19
C GLU A 120 -2.07 3.73 20.24
N SER A 121 -3.27 3.15 20.27
CA SER A 121 -3.44 1.69 20.28
C SER A 121 -2.89 1.06 18.99
N VAL A 122 -3.19 1.64 17.83
CA VAL A 122 -2.70 1.14 16.54
C VAL A 122 -1.19 1.29 16.43
N ARG A 123 -0.62 2.42 16.88
CA ARG A 123 0.83 2.61 16.93
C ARG A 123 1.51 1.53 17.77
N SER A 124 0.95 1.21 18.93
CA SER A 124 1.46 0.16 19.81
C SER A 124 1.40 -1.23 19.15
N GLU A 125 0.29 -1.54 18.47
CA GLU A 125 0.14 -2.78 17.69
C GLU A 125 1.21 -2.91 16.59
N LEU A 126 1.54 -1.81 15.89
CA LEU A 126 2.57 -1.80 14.84
C LEU A 126 3.98 -2.04 15.40
N VAL A 127 4.33 -1.44 16.54
CA VAL A 127 5.62 -1.67 17.21
C VAL A 127 5.75 -3.12 17.67
N VAL A 128 4.69 -3.70 18.23
CA VAL A 128 4.67 -5.12 18.64
C VAL A 128 4.82 -6.03 17.43
N LYS A 129 4.18 -5.70 16.30
CA LYS A 129 4.30 -6.50 15.07
C LYS A 129 5.73 -6.48 14.53
N ASP A 130 6.40 -5.33 14.53
CA ASP A 130 7.79 -5.19 14.08
C ASP A 130 8.77 -6.00 14.95
N ASN A 131 8.63 -5.88 16.28
CA ASN A 131 9.45 -6.63 17.24
C ASN A 131 9.22 -8.14 17.21
N ASN A 132 8.01 -8.58 16.84
CA ASN A 132 7.65 -10.00 16.72
C ASN A 132 7.91 -10.59 15.32
N VAL A 133 8.49 -9.82 14.39
CA VAL A 133 9.04 -10.39 13.17
C VAL A 133 10.26 -11.23 13.56
N VAL A 134 10.03 -12.49 13.91
CA VAL A 134 11.06 -13.51 13.95
C VAL A 134 11.66 -13.54 12.54
N VAL A 135 12.83 -12.92 12.37
CA VAL A 135 13.61 -13.04 11.15
C VAL A 135 13.85 -14.52 10.94
N LYS A 136 13.08 -15.13 10.06
CA LYS A 136 13.23 -16.52 9.68
C LYS A 136 14.57 -16.56 8.95
N LYS A 137 15.64 -16.94 9.68
CA LYS A 137 16.95 -17.20 9.11
C LYS A 137 16.74 -18.28 8.05
N GLU A 138 16.76 -17.88 6.78
CA GLU A 138 16.78 -18.80 5.66
C GLU A 138 18.12 -19.52 5.72
N SER A 139 18.13 -20.68 6.38
CA SER A 139 19.32 -21.50 6.55
C SER A 139 19.72 -22.09 5.20
N GLY A 140 20.60 -21.36 4.51
CA GLY A 140 21.68 -21.89 3.66
C GLY A 140 21.36 -23.16 2.86
N GLY A 141 20.46 -23.07 1.90
CA GLY A 141 20.50 -23.90 0.71
C GLY A 141 21.03 -23.05 -0.44
N ILE A 142 22.33 -23.10 -0.71
CA ILE A 142 22.96 -22.39 -1.83
C ILE A 142 22.25 -22.85 -3.11
N SER A 143 21.35 -22.00 -3.62
CA SER A 143 20.57 -22.33 -4.80
C SER A 143 21.48 -22.31 -6.03
N LYS A 144 21.27 -23.36 -6.80
CA LYS A 144 22.15 -23.88 -7.83
C LYS A 144 22.07 -23.05 -9.12
N TRP A 145 22.33 -21.73 -9.09
CA TRP A 145 22.08 -20.83 -10.25
C TRP A 145 23.26 -20.00 -10.76
N TRP A 146 24.50 -20.29 -10.34
CA TRP A 146 25.70 -19.58 -10.85
C TRP A 146 26.57 -20.42 -11.81
N TYR A 147 26.08 -21.56 -12.32
CA TYR A 147 26.89 -22.43 -13.21
C TYR A 147 26.77 -22.11 -14.69
N TYR A 148 25.88 -21.21 -15.07
CA TYR A 148 25.66 -20.88 -16.49
C TYR A 148 26.45 -19.65 -16.96
N SER A 149 27.42 -19.17 -16.18
CA SER A 149 28.44 -18.25 -16.65
C SER A 149 29.84 -18.83 -16.41
N ALA A 150 30.51 -19.18 -17.52
CA ALA A 150 31.81 -19.85 -17.63
C ALA A 150 31.76 -21.38 -17.44
N GLY A 151 31.80 -22.08 -18.58
CA GLY A 151 31.61 -23.52 -18.67
C GLY A 151 32.58 -24.36 -17.82
N ALA A 152 32.04 -25.43 -17.23
CA ALA A 152 32.83 -26.45 -16.57
C ALA A 152 32.43 -27.83 -17.10
N VAL A 153 33.45 -28.58 -17.50
CA VAL A 153 33.43 -29.89 -18.14
C VAL A 153 32.85 -30.92 -17.17
N VAL A 154 31.79 -31.62 -17.58
CA VAL A 154 31.35 -32.84 -16.90
C VAL A 154 32.21 -33.98 -17.44
N ALA A 155 33.17 -34.44 -16.63
CA ALA A 155 33.77 -35.75 -16.84
C ALA A 155 34.25 -36.33 -15.51
N GLY A 156 33.71 -37.49 -15.15
CA GLY A 156 34.41 -38.46 -14.32
C GLY A 156 34.07 -38.43 -12.84
N THR A 157 33.19 -39.33 -12.45
CA THR A 157 33.14 -39.92 -11.11
C THR A 157 34.53 -40.33 -10.61
N ALA A 158 34.93 -39.84 -9.44
CA ALA A 158 35.94 -40.49 -8.62
C ALA A 158 35.54 -40.39 -7.14
N TYR A 159 34.77 -41.38 -6.69
CA TYR A 159 34.69 -41.76 -5.29
C TYR A 159 36.07 -42.29 -4.86
N ILE A 160 36.83 -41.56 -4.05
CA ILE A 160 37.90 -42.08 -3.16
C ILE A 160 37.98 -41.11 -1.96
N LEU A 161 37.27 -41.41 -0.87
CA LEU A 161 37.81 -41.96 0.39
C LEU A 161 38.85 -41.06 1.09
N LEU A 162 38.42 -40.39 2.16
CA LEU A 162 39.26 -40.18 3.34
C LEU A 162 38.48 -40.60 4.59
N ASN A 163 38.97 -41.69 5.17
CA ASN A 163 38.61 -42.20 6.50
C ASN A 163 39.01 -41.21 7.60
N ASN A 164 38.17 -41.12 8.63
CA ASN A 164 38.52 -41.21 10.05
C ASN A 164 37.17 -41.17 10.79
N ASP A 165 36.60 -42.33 11.08
CA ASP A 165 36.81 -43.11 12.29
C ASP A 165 36.36 -42.38 13.57
N ASP A 166 35.68 -43.18 14.40
CA ASP A 166 35.41 -42.95 15.81
C ASP A 166 34.34 -41.91 16.21
N GLY A 167 33.14 -42.46 16.44
CA GLY A 167 32.69 -42.59 17.83
C GLY A 167 32.13 -41.34 18.54
N LYS A 168 30.86 -41.50 18.93
CA LYS A 168 30.26 -41.02 20.19
C LYS A 168 29.86 -39.53 20.32
N LYS A 169 28.54 -39.42 20.50
CA LYS A 169 27.83 -38.79 21.63
C LYS A 169 27.90 -37.26 21.82
N LYS A 170 26.67 -36.74 21.86
CA LYS A 170 26.08 -35.76 22.80
C LYS A 170 26.37 -34.28 22.58
N ASP A 171 25.29 -33.64 22.18
CA ASP A 171 24.88 -32.24 22.33
C ASP A 171 25.55 -31.50 23.50
N LYS A 172 26.00 -30.27 23.23
CA LYS A 172 26.31 -29.26 24.25
C LYS A 172 25.24 -28.17 24.22
N PRO A 173 24.68 -27.75 25.37
CA PRO A 173 23.81 -26.58 25.44
C PRO A 173 24.56 -25.30 25.05
N LEU A 174 23.82 -24.36 24.47
CA LEU A 174 24.29 -23.07 23.96
C LEU A 174 25.03 -22.24 25.02
N ASP A 175 26.05 -21.51 24.56
CA ASP A 175 26.74 -20.49 25.35
C ASP A 175 25.77 -19.34 25.71
N THR A 176 25.82 -18.88 26.97
CA THR A 176 25.04 -17.71 27.41
C THR A 176 25.59 -16.43 26.79
N PRO A 177 24.73 -15.47 26.43
CA PRO A 177 25.15 -14.21 25.83
C PRO A 177 26.02 -13.36 26.79
N PRO A 178 26.90 -12.51 26.25
CA PRO A 178 27.83 -11.70 27.04
C PRO A 178 27.11 -10.62 27.88
N PRO A 179 27.69 -10.23 29.03
CA PRO A 179 27.12 -9.21 29.92
C PRO A 179 27.25 -7.81 29.31
N TRP A 180 26.16 -7.07 29.24
CA TRP A 180 26.16 -5.64 28.92
C TRP A 180 26.44 -4.86 30.20
N GLY A 181 27.53 -4.10 30.22
CA GLY A 181 28.08 -3.49 31.43
C GLY A 181 27.31 -2.27 31.94
N ASP A 182 27.21 -2.18 33.26
CA ASP A 182 26.79 -1.00 34.01
C ASP A 182 27.98 -0.06 34.22
N LYS A 183 27.87 1.18 33.75
CA LYS A 183 28.58 2.37 34.28
C LYS A 183 27.71 3.61 34.13
#